data_AF-A0A4Y8CD01-F1
#
_entry.id   AF-A0A4Y8CD01-F1
#
_cell.length_a   1.000
_cell.length_b   1.000
_cell.length_c   1.000
_cell.angle_alpha   90.00
_cell.angle_beta   90.00
_cell.angle_gamma   90.00
#
_symmetry.space_group_name_H-M   'P 1'
#
loop_
_entity.id
_entity.type
_entity.pdbx_description
1 polymer ?
#
loop_
_entity_poly.entity_id
_entity_poly.type
_entity_poly.pdbx_seq_one_letter_code
_entity_poly.pdbx_strand_id
1 'polypeptide(L)'
;MKIEAIDLQSALTEASRSLECSVMDLEYEIIQHPRKGFFGFGRKKAIIEAKAKKRILKKNPKKEFTSSKNHKPETHEPKQENKIEIKNEKNK
;
A
#
# COMPACT_ATOMS: atom_id res chain seq x y z
N MET A 1 -1.32 -13.29 -6.13
CA MET A 1 -2.02 -13.64 -4.89
C MET A 1 -3.04 -12.55 -4.61
N LYS A 2 -4.28 -12.87 -4.25
CA LYS A 2 -5.30 -11.86 -3.94
C LYS A 2 -5.36 -11.62 -2.44
N ILE A 3 -5.34 -10.36 -2.03
CA ILE A 3 -5.40 -9.92 -0.63
C ILE A 3 -6.55 -8.93 -0.51
N GLU A 4 -7.37 -9.08 0.53
CA GLU A 4 -8.46 -8.17 0.85
C GLU A 4 -8.22 -7.47 2.18
N ALA A 5 -8.34 -6.13 2.20
CA ALA A 5 -8.18 -5.37 3.43
C ALA A 5 -9.09 -4.14 3.46
N ILE A 6 -9.12 -3.43 4.59
CA ILE A 6 -9.98 -2.25 4.77
C ILE A 6 -9.50 -1.10 3.87
N ASP A 7 -8.20 -0.98 3.69
CA ASP A 7 -7.52 0.06 2.91
C ASP A 7 -6.35 -0.53 2.11
N LEU A 8 -5.79 0.27 1.21
CA LEU A 8 -4.68 -0.13 0.36
C LEU A 8 -3.42 -0.43 1.20
N GLN A 9 -3.16 0.38 2.23
CA GLN A 9 -1.98 0.24 3.08
C GLN A 9 -1.97 -1.07 3.86
N SER A 10 -3.10 -1.46 4.47
CA SER A 10 -3.20 -2.76 5.15
C SER A 10 -3.04 -3.90 4.16
N ALA A 11 -3.65 -3.79 2.97
CA ALA A 11 -3.52 -4.83 1.94
C ALA A 11 -2.06 -5.03 1.52
N LEU A 12 -1.30 -3.95 1.32
CA LEU A 12 0.13 -4.01 0.98
C LEU A 12 0.98 -4.61 2.11
N THR A 13 0.66 -4.25 3.36
CA THR A 13 1.37 -4.76 4.54
C THR A 13 1.11 -6.26 4.74
N GLU A 14 -0.13 -6.70 4.51
CA GLU A 14 -0.50 -8.11 4.63
C GLU A 14 0.06 -8.93 3.47
N ALA A 15 0.11 -8.36 2.26
CA ALA A 15 0.74 -8.96 1.10
C ALA A 15 2.24 -9.17 1.30
N SER A 16 2.95 -8.16 1.81
CA SER A 16 4.40 -8.24 2.05
C SER A 16 4.75 -9.30 3.09
N ARG A 17 3.95 -9.37 4.16
CA ARG A 17 4.09 -10.39 5.20
C ARG A 17 3.78 -11.79 4.67
N SER A 18 2.76 -11.93 3.81
CA SER A 18 2.39 -13.22 3.21
C SER A 18 3.39 -13.73 2.19
N LEU A 19 4.06 -12.82 1.48
CA LEU A 19 5.06 -13.13 0.45
C LEU A 19 6.50 -13.07 0.99
N GLU A 20 6.66 -12.82 2.29
CA GLU A 20 7.94 -12.65 2.99
C GLU A 20 8.91 -11.71 2.25
N CYS A 21 8.37 -10.64 1.68
CA CYS A 21 9.12 -9.68 0.89
C CYS A 21 8.92 -8.25 1.40
N SER A 22 9.77 -7.33 0.96
CA SER A 22 9.60 -5.91 1.29
C SER A 22 8.39 -5.34 0.57
N VAL A 23 7.66 -4.43 1.23
CA VAL A 23 6.54 -3.69 0.62
C VAL A 23 7.01 -2.94 -0.65
N MET A 24 8.25 -2.47 -0.69
CA MET A 24 8.83 -1.80 -1.86
C MET A 24 9.14 -2.75 -3.02
N ASP A 25 9.34 -4.03 -2.73
CA ASP A 25 9.58 -5.08 -3.73
C ASP A 25 8.30 -5.84 -4.10
N LEU A 26 7.16 -5.31 -3.68
CA LEU A 26 5.84 -5.84 -3.98
C LEU A 26 5.30 -5.15 -5.22
N GLU A 27 4.87 -5.96 -6.20
CA GLU A 27 4.13 -5.47 -7.36
C GLU A 27 2.65 -5.79 -7.13
N TYR A 28 1.77 -4.82 -7.36
CA TYR A 28 0.35 -5.00 -7.09
C TYR A 28 -0.54 -4.32 -8.13
N GLU A 29 -1.73 -4.88 -8.29
CA GLU A 29 -2.81 -4.34 -9.10
C GLU A 29 -4.06 -4.18 -8.25
N ILE A 30 -4.74 -3.04 -8.35
CA ILE A 30 -5.97 -2.76 -7.61
C ILE A 30 -7.15 -3.30 -8.41
N ILE A 31 -7.75 -4.39 -7.93
CA ILE A 31 -8.97 -4.96 -8.53
C ILE A 31 -10.20 -4.19 -8.02
N GLN A 32 -10.19 -3.78 -6.75
CA GLN A 32 -11.30 -3.05 -6.14
C GLN A 32 -10.78 -1.95 -5.20
N HIS A 33 -11.26 -0.73 -5.40
CA HIS A 33 -10.98 0.39 -4.51
C HIS A 33 -11.82 0.29 -3.23
N PRO A 34 -11.22 0.58 -2.06
CA PRO A 34 -11.98 0.64 -0.82
C PRO A 34 -13.00 1.79 -0.88
N ARG A 35 -14.18 1.58 -0.30
CA ARG A 35 -15.21 2.62 -0.18
C ARG A 35 -15.62 2.78 1.28
N LYS A 36 -15.54 4.02 1.76
CA LYS A 36 -16.12 4.43 3.05
C LYS A 36 -17.63 4.49 2.87
N GLY A 37 -18.36 3.67 3.62
CA GLY A 37 -19.82 3.70 3.64
C GLY A 37 -20.34 4.94 4.37
N PHE A 38 -21.54 5.40 4.02
CA PHE A 38 -22.23 6.44 4.76
C PHE A 38 -22.90 5.81 6.00
N PHE A 39 -22.70 6.39 7.18
CA PHE A 39 -23.27 5.92 8.45
C PHE A 39 -22.91 4.48 8.89
N GLY A 40 -21.82 3.91 8.35
CA GLY A 40 -21.35 2.56 8.71
C GLY A 40 -21.95 1.43 7.87
N PHE A 41 -22.89 1.73 6.96
CA PHE A 41 -23.49 0.75 6.07
C PHE A 41 -22.85 0.78 4.68
N GLY A 42 -22.61 -0.40 4.09
CA GLY A 42 -22.11 -0.52 2.72
C GLY A 42 -20.62 -0.27 2.52
N ARG A 43 -19.78 -0.42 3.55
CA ARG A 43 -18.32 -0.37 3.39
C ARG A 43 -17.85 -1.46 2.42
N LYS A 44 -16.97 -1.12 1.48
CA LYS A 44 -16.30 -2.08 0.59
C LYS A 44 -14.83 -2.15 0.93
N LYS A 45 -14.29 -3.37 0.99
CA LYS A 45 -12.87 -3.64 1.20
C LYS A 45 -12.07 -3.31 -0.06
N ALA A 46 -10.80 -2.95 0.11
CA ALA A 46 -9.82 -2.94 -0.96
C ALA A 46 -9.48 -4.39 -1.33
N ILE A 47 -9.39 -4.68 -2.63
CA ILE A 47 -8.91 -5.98 -3.11
C ILE A 47 -7.75 -5.70 -4.07
N ILE A 48 -6.59 -6.25 -3.74
CA ILE A 48 -5.40 -6.17 -4.59
C ILE A 48 -4.95 -7.55 -5.02
N GLU A 49 -4.40 -7.65 -6.22
CA GLU A 49 -3.56 -8.78 -6.61
C GLU A 49 -2.09 -8.39 -6.41
N ALA A 50 -1.42 -9.03 -5.46
CA ALA A 50 -0.01 -8.84 -5.15
C ALA A 50 0.85 -9.99 -5.71
N LYS A 51 2.05 -9.62 -6.16
CA LYS A 51 3.10 -10.51 -6.67
C LYS A 51 4.45 -10.04 -6.12
N ALA A 52 5.29 -10.97 -5.71
CA ALA A 52 6.66 -10.65 -5.32
C ALA A 52 7.46 -10.35 -6.59
N LYS A 53 8.10 -9.19 -6.66
CA LYS A 53 9.00 -8.87 -7.75
C LYS A 53 10.17 -9.85 -7.69
N LYS A 54 10.31 -10.72 -8.70
CA LYS A 54 11.48 -11.60 -8.80
C LYS A 54 12.72 -10.74 -9.03
N ARG A 55 13.41 -10.38 -7.95
CA ARG A 55 14.81 -9.96 -8.05
C ARG A 55 15.56 -11.19 -8.55
N ILE A 56 15.91 -11.21 -9.84
CA ILE A 56 16.94 -12.12 -10.34
C ILE A 56 18.21 -11.69 -9.61
N LEU A 57 18.46 -12.31 -8.46
CA LEU A 57 19.65 -12.06 -7.68
C LEU A 57 20.80 -12.60 -8.53
N LYS A 58 21.44 -11.71 -9.30
CA LYS A 58 22.78 -11.96 -9.82
C LYS A 58 23.65 -12.11 -8.58
N LYS A 59 23.86 -13.37 -8.20
CA LYS A 59 24.55 -13.83 -7.01
C LYS A 59 26.01 -13.39 -7.11
N ASN A 60 26.30 -12.15 -6.69
CA ASN A 60 27.67 -11.78 -6.35
C ASN A 60 27.83 -12.04 -4.85
N PRO A 61 28.66 -13.01 -4.45
CA PRO A 61 28.81 -13.35 -3.06
C PRO A 61 29.67 -12.29 -2.37
N LYS A 62 29.32 -12.02 -1.10
CA LYS A 62 30.10 -11.28 -0.09
C LYS A 62 30.02 -9.76 -0.16
N LYS A 63 29.26 -9.20 0.79
CA LYS A 63 29.79 -8.22 1.75
C LYS A 63 28.89 -8.20 2.98
N GLU A 64 29.35 -8.95 3.96
CA GLU A 64 29.01 -8.83 5.38
C GLU A 64 29.25 -7.37 5.78
N PHE A 65 28.18 -6.62 6.08
CA PHE A 65 28.30 -5.33 6.74
C PHE A 65 27.48 -5.37 8.02
N THR A 66 28.22 -5.21 9.10
CA THR A 66 27.82 -5.19 10.49
C THR A 66 26.87 -4.03 10.79
N SER A 67 26.00 -4.28 11.77
CA SER A 67 25.02 -3.37 12.37
C SER A 67 25.55 -1.95 12.61
N SER A 68 24.79 -0.92 12.22
CA SER A 68 24.71 0.37 12.94
C SER A 68 23.54 1.24 12.45
N LYS A 69 22.54 1.33 13.33
CA LYS A 69 21.74 2.50 13.77
C LYS A 69 21.47 3.68 12.81
N ASN A 70 20.19 4.10 12.87
CA ASN A 70 19.61 5.38 12.45
C ASN A 70 19.17 5.48 10.99
N HIS A 71 17.89 5.15 10.73
CA HIS A 71 17.13 5.90 9.72
C HIS A 71 15.77 6.27 10.27
N LYS A 72 15.68 7.57 10.57
CA LYS A 72 14.48 8.41 10.66
C LYS A 72 13.49 7.99 9.56
N PRO A 73 12.21 7.72 9.85
CA PRO A 73 11.25 7.40 8.78
C PRO A 73 11.00 8.67 7.98
N GLU A 74 11.64 8.76 6.81
CA GLU A 74 11.22 9.66 5.75
C GLU A 74 9.89 9.15 5.22
N THR A 75 8.84 9.75 5.78
CA THR A 75 7.48 9.79 5.26
C THR A 75 7.52 10.14 3.77
N HIS A 76 7.45 9.12 2.92
CA HIS A 76 7.03 9.30 1.54
C HIS A 76 5.50 9.30 1.55
N GLU A 77 4.94 10.50 1.66
CA GLU A 77 3.54 10.76 1.35
C GLU A 77 3.22 10.25 -0.06
N PRO A 78 2.21 9.38 -0.25
CA PRO A 78 1.56 9.29 -1.54
C PRO A 78 0.70 10.54 -1.71
N LYS A 79 1.21 11.48 -2.51
CA LYS A 79 0.43 12.57 -3.10
C LYS A 79 -0.80 11.99 -3.81
N GLN A 80 -1.97 12.17 -3.22
CA GLN A 80 -3.24 12.16 -3.96
C GLN A 80 -4.01 13.42 -3.58
N GLU A 81 -3.69 14.47 -4.32
CA GLU A 81 -4.47 15.70 -4.42
C GLU A 81 -5.84 15.35 -5.02
N ASN A 82 -6.78 14.96 -4.18
CA ASN A 82 -8.19 14.95 -4.53
C ASN A 82 -8.74 16.35 -4.29
N LYS A 83 -8.64 17.22 -5.31
CA LYS A 83 -9.43 18.46 -5.41
C LYS A 83 -10.90 18.09 -5.53
N ILE A 84 -11.57 17.94 -4.39
CA ILE A 84 -13.03 17.87 -4.33
C ILE A 84 -13.52 19.29 -4.02
N GLU A 85 -13.76 20.04 -5.10
CA GLU A 85 -14.48 21.30 -5.07
C GLU A 85 -15.98 21.00 -5.01
N ILE A 86 -16.54 20.87 -3.80
CA ILE A 86 -18.00 20.85 -3.62
C ILE A 86 -18.46 22.30 -3.50
N LYS A 87 -19.06 22.79 -4.58
CA LYS A 87 -19.97 23.93 -4.58
C LYS A 87 -21.10 23.65 -3.60
N ASN A 88 -21.21 24.43 -2.53
CA ASN A 88 -22.46 24.57 -1.78
C ASN A 88 -22.94 26.01 -1.91
N GLU A 89 -23.91 26.17 -2.80
CA GLU A 89 -24.76 27.34 -2.93
C GLU A 89 -25.93 27.23 -1.93
N LYS A 90 -26.33 28.40 -1.39
CA LYS A 90 -27.56 28.74 -0.65
C LYS A 90 -27.67 28.40 0.84
N ASN A 91 -27.58 29.45 1.66
CA ASN A 91 -28.72 29.89 2.47
C ASN A 91 -28.53 31.33 2.99
N LYS A 92 -29.28 32.28 2.44
CA LYS A 92 -29.95 33.36 3.18
C LYS A 92 -31.12 33.89 2.36
#